data_AF-A0A661E3W3-F1
#
_entry.id   AF-A0A661E3W3-F1
#
_cell.length_a   1.000
_cell.length_b   1.000
_cell.length_c   1.000
_cell.angle_alpha   90.00
_cell.angle_beta   90.00
_cell.angle_gamma   90.00
#
_symmetry.space_group_name_H-M   'P 1'
#
loop_
_entity.id
_entity.type
_entity.pdbx_description
1 polymer ?
#
loop_
_entity_poly.entity_id
_entity_poly.type
_entity_poly.pdbx_seq_one_letter_code
_entity_poly.pdbx_strand_id
1 'polypeptide(L)'
;MTSPAVQRISGLNRFQSLWQRCLNAGATDTSAAIHQRLIDAYNEPQRHYHTLAHIDHCLALFDQCKSLAANPDALEIAVWFHDVIFEPGKHDNEALSARLYAELSVGVHENEFRELVGRLIMATLHDG
;
A
#
# COMPACT_ATOMS: atom_id res chain seq x y z
N MET A 1 -13.88 -22.76 5.81
CA MET A 1 -13.98 -22.52 4.35
C MET A 1 -14.86 -21.31 4.13
N THR A 2 -14.28 -20.11 4.12
CA THR A 2 -15.01 -18.85 3.92
C THR A 2 -15.05 -18.50 2.43
N SER A 3 -16.21 -18.04 1.97
CA SER A 3 -16.51 -17.72 0.57
C SER A 3 -15.64 -16.56 0.03
N PRO A 4 -15.28 -16.52 -1.27
CA PRO A 4 -14.49 -15.43 -1.88
C PRO A 4 -15.08 -14.02 -1.69
N ALA A 5 -16.38 -13.94 -1.42
CA ALA A 5 -17.07 -12.68 -1.15
C ALA A 5 -16.77 -12.10 0.24
N VAL A 6 -16.46 -12.94 1.23
CA VAL A 6 -16.15 -12.51 2.60
C VAL A 6 -14.76 -11.89 2.69
N GLN A 7 -13.82 -12.32 1.82
CA GLN A 7 -12.49 -11.69 1.68
C GLN A 7 -12.55 -10.28 1.06
N ARG A 8 -13.54 -9.97 0.21
CA ARG A 8 -13.68 -8.63 -0.40
C ARG A 8 -14.13 -7.55 0.57
N ILE A 9 -14.90 -7.90 1.61
CA ILE A 9 -15.44 -6.93 2.57
C ILE A 9 -14.38 -6.56 3.62
N SER A 10 -13.42 -7.45 3.91
CA SER A 10 -12.32 -7.17 4.83
C SER A 10 -11.21 -6.29 4.24
N GLY A 11 -10.90 -6.44 2.93
CA GLY A 11 -9.85 -5.66 2.26
C GLY A 11 -10.22 -4.21 2.01
N LEU A 12 -11.43 -3.96 1.47
CA LEU A 12 -11.98 -2.62 1.22
C LEU A 12 -11.99 -1.78 2.50
N ASN A 13 -12.46 -2.36 3.60
CA ASN A 13 -12.56 -1.66 4.87
C ASN A 13 -11.19 -1.37 5.49
N ARG A 14 -10.22 -2.29 5.35
CA ARG A 14 -8.89 -2.16 5.97
C ARG A 14 -8.12 -0.97 5.40
N PHE A 15 -7.93 -0.94 4.08
CA PHE A 15 -7.17 0.13 3.45
C PHE A 15 -7.88 1.47 3.60
N GLN A 16 -9.20 1.52 3.40
CA GLN A 16 -9.91 2.79 3.50
C GLN A 16 -9.86 3.37 4.91
N SER A 17 -10.02 2.52 5.94
CA SER A 17 -9.87 2.95 7.34
C SER A 17 -8.43 3.40 7.65
N LEU A 18 -7.42 2.77 7.05
CA LEU A 18 -6.01 3.18 7.15
C LEU A 18 -5.77 4.54 6.52
N TRP A 19 -6.27 4.76 5.31
CA TRP A 19 -6.12 6.04 4.63
C TRP A 19 -6.83 7.15 5.40
N GLN A 20 -8.08 6.92 5.81
CA GLN A 20 -8.91 7.88 6.55
C GLN A 20 -8.29 8.32 7.88
N ARG A 21 -7.68 7.39 8.64
CA ARG A 21 -7.03 7.74 9.93
C ARG A 21 -5.72 8.51 9.75
N CYS A 22 -5.13 8.48 8.56
CA CYS A 22 -3.90 9.22 8.24
C CYS A 22 -4.18 10.59 7.60
N LEU A 23 -5.45 10.96 7.39
CA LEU A 23 -5.83 12.22 6.74
C LEU A 23 -5.40 13.44 7.56
N ASN A 24 -4.90 14.45 6.85
CA ASN A 24 -4.75 15.79 7.39
C ASN A 24 -6.11 16.38 7.73
N ALA A 25 -6.11 17.27 8.72
CA ALA A 25 -7.31 18.02 9.07
C ALA A 25 -7.83 18.81 7.85
N GLY A 26 -9.08 18.54 7.45
CA GLY A 26 -9.73 19.18 6.32
C GLY A 26 -9.37 18.62 4.94
N ALA A 27 -8.58 17.55 4.86
CA ALA A 27 -8.34 16.85 3.61
C ALA A 27 -9.61 16.13 3.12
N THR A 28 -9.81 16.09 1.81
CA THR A 28 -10.85 15.28 1.19
C THR A 28 -10.47 13.81 1.27
N ASP A 29 -11.41 12.97 1.71
CA ASP A 29 -11.22 11.53 1.71
C ASP A 29 -11.20 10.96 0.28
N THR A 30 -10.02 10.52 -0.16
CA THR A 30 -9.78 9.88 -1.45
C THR A 30 -9.61 8.37 -1.35
N SER A 31 -9.79 7.79 -0.16
CA SER A 31 -9.45 6.41 0.18
C SER A 31 -10.04 5.38 -0.79
N ALA A 32 -11.31 5.53 -1.18
CA ALA A 32 -11.98 4.61 -2.09
C ALA A 32 -11.35 4.60 -3.49
N ALA A 33 -11.00 5.78 -4.02
CA ALA A 33 -10.38 5.91 -5.33
C ALA A 33 -8.96 5.35 -5.33
N ILE A 34 -8.18 5.64 -4.28
CA ILE A 34 -6.82 5.10 -4.13
C ILE A 34 -6.86 3.58 -3.98
N HIS A 35 -7.77 3.05 -3.17
CA HIS A 35 -7.93 1.62 -3.02
C HIS A 35 -8.24 0.93 -4.35
N GLN A 36 -9.18 1.46 -5.13
CA GLN A 36 -9.51 0.89 -6.44
C GLN A 36 -8.28 0.87 -7.36
N ARG A 37 -7.49 1.94 -7.37
CA ARG A 37 -6.25 2.01 -8.15
C ARG A 37 -5.22 0.94 -7.73
N LEU A 38 -5.09 0.66 -6.44
CA LEU A 38 -4.24 -0.44 -5.94
C LEU A 38 -4.76 -1.80 -6.42
N ILE A 39 -6.06 -2.05 -6.28
CA ILE A 39 -6.70 -3.30 -6.72
C ILE A 39 -6.48 -3.52 -8.22
N ASP A 40 -6.65 -2.48 -9.04
CA ASP A 40 -6.46 -2.57 -10.49
C ASP A 40 -5.01 -2.91 -10.83
N ALA A 41 -4.05 -2.22 -10.20
CA ALA A 41 -2.62 -2.47 -10.39
C ALA A 41 -2.22 -3.91 -10.05
N TYR A 42 -2.64 -4.44 -8.89
CA TYR A 42 -2.30 -5.81 -8.48
C TYR A 42 -3.07 -6.91 -9.22
N ASN A 43 -4.08 -6.56 -10.02
CA ASN A 43 -4.81 -7.47 -10.90
C ASN A 43 -4.30 -7.45 -12.36
N GLU A 44 -3.25 -6.68 -12.67
CA GLU A 44 -2.68 -6.64 -14.00
C GLU A 44 -2.25 -8.04 -14.49
N PRO A 45 -2.62 -8.46 -15.72
CA PRO A 45 -2.46 -9.86 -16.17
C PRO A 45 -1.02 -10.39 -16.17
N GLN A 46 -0.03 -9.49 -16.28
CA GLN A 46 1.39 -9.84 -16.29
C GLN A 46 1.94 -10.21 -14.90
N ARG A 47 1.17 -10.03 -13.82
CA ARG A 47 1.61 -10.32 -12.45
C ARG A 47 1.31 -11.77 -12.08
N HIS A 48 2.36 -12.55 -11.86
CA HIS A 48 2.24 -13.93 -11.36
C HIS A 48 2.45 -14.03 -9.84
N TYR A 49 3.40 -13.27 -9.29
CA TYR A 49 3.75 -13.29 -7.87
C TYR A 49 3.24 -12.05 -7.13
N HIS A 50 3.61 -10.84 -7.59
CA HIS A 50 3.21 -9.55 -7.02
C HIS A 50 1.74 -9.21 -7.29
N THR A 51 0.83 -10.05 -6.77
CA THR A 51 -0.63 -10.00 -6.91
C THR A 51 -1.28 -9.61 -5.57
N LEU A 52 -2.61 -9.49 -5.55
CA LEU A 52 -3.34 -9.28 -4.29
C LEU A 52 -3.11 -10.38 -3.25
N ALA A 53 -2.84 -11.62 -3.66
CA ALA A 53 -2.52 -12.70 -2.73
C ALA A 53 -1.19 -12.48 -2.00
N HIS A 54 -0.22 -11.85 -2.65
CA HIS A 54 1.04 -11.44 -2.04
C HIS A 54 0.82 -10.32 -1.02
N ILE A 55 -0.03 -9.34 -1.35
CA ILE A 55 -0.39 -8.27 -0.42
C ILE A 55 -1.11 -8.83 0.82
N ASP A 56 -2.06 -9.73 0.65
CA ASP A 56 -2.73 -10.41 1.77
C ASP A 56 -1.73 -11.15 2.67
N HIS A 57 -0.74 -11.83 2.07
CA HIS A 57 0.33 -12.50 2.81
C HIS A 57 1.19 -11.51 3.60
N CYS A 58 1.62 -10.41 2.97
CA CYS A 58 2.39 -9.36 3.63
C CYS A 58 1.63 -8.72 4.79
N LEU A 59 0.32 -8.46 4.62
CA LEU A 59 -0.54 -7.91 5.67
C LEU A 59 -0.71 -8.88 6.84
N ALA A 60 -0.80 -10.19 6.57
CA ALA A 60 -0.86 -11.20 7.62
C ALA A 60 0.45 -11.28 8.44
N LEU A 61 1.61 -11.07 7.80
CA LEU A 61 2.90 -10.95 8.49
C LEU A 61 2.98 -9.64 9.27
N PHE A 62 2.57 -8.53 8.67
CA PHE A 62 2.48 -7.23 9.33
C PHE A 62 1.64 -7.30 10.61
N ASP A 63 0.48 -7.95 10.58
CA ASP A 63 -0.37 -8.07 11.76
C ASP A 63 0.30 -8.79 12.93
N GLN A 64 1.26 -9.68 12.66
CA GLN A 64 2.03 -10.38 13.68
C GLN A 64 3.13 -9.52 14.30
N CYS A 65 3.68 -8.55 13.55
CA CYS A 65 4.81 -7.73 13.98
C CYS A 65 4.50 -6.24 14.18
N LYS A 66 3.27 -5.78 13.89
CA LYS A 66 2.89 -4.36 13.94
C LYS A 66 3.17 -3.67 15.28
N SER A 67 3.15 -4.41 16.39
CA SER A 67 3.48 -3.89 17.73
C SER A 67 4.95 -3.49 17.88
N LEU A 68 5.83 -3.97 16.99
CA LEU A 68 7.25 -3.62 16.95
C LEU A 68 7.51 -2.38 16.10
N ALA A 69 6.56 -1.97 15.26
CA ALA A 69 6.72 -0.84 14.36
C ALA A 69 6.54 0.48 15.13
N ALA A 70 7.50 1.39 14.98
CA ALA A 70 7.38 2.73 15.56
C ALA A 70 6.20 3.53 14.96
N ASN A 71 5.90 3.29 13.69
CA ASN A 71 4.71 3.82 13.03
C ASN A 71 4.05 2.69 12.21
N PRO A 72 3.09 1.94 12.79
CA PRO A 72 2.45 0.82 12.11
C PRO A 72 1.63 1.25 10.91
N ASP A 73 1.04 2.46 10.93
CA ASP A 73 0.22 2.96 9.83
C ASP A 73 1.08 3.29 8.60
N ALA A 74 2.21 3.97 8.80
CA ALA A 74 3.17 4.23 7.72
C ALA A 74 3.71 2.92 7.12
N LEU A 75 3.99 1.94 7.96
CA LEU A 75 4.45 0.62 7.52
C LEU A 75 3.36 -0.12 6.73
N GLU A 76 2.11 -0.09 7.18
CA GLU A 76 1.01 -0.73 6.46
C GLU A 76 0.77 -0.07 5.10
N ILE A 77 0.81 1.27 5.01
CA ILE A 77 0.71 1.97 3.72
C ILE A 77 1.88 1.57 2.81
N ALA A 78 3.10 1.48 3.35
CA ALA A 78 4.24 1.01 2.57
C ALA A 78 4.02 -0.41 2.01
N VAL A 79 3.45 -1.33 2.81
CA VAL A 79 3.07 -2.67 2.34
C VAL A 79 2.07 -2.60 1.17
N TRP A 80 1.07 -1.71 1.23
CA TRP A 80 0.13 -1.57 0.12
C TRP A 80 0.75 -1.00 -1.15
N PHE A 81 1.75 -0.13 -1.03
CA PHE A 81 2.34 0.57 -2.16
C PHE A 81 3.63 -0.05 -2.71
N HIS A 82 4.33 -0.93 -1.97
CA HIS A 82 5.72 -1.29 -2.30
C HIS A 82 5.96 -1.77 -3.74
N ASP A 83 5.03 -2.54 -4.31
CA ASP A 83 5.09 -3.09 -5.67
C ASP A 83 3.89 -2.67 -6.54
N VAL A 84 3.29 -1.51 -6.24
CA VAL A 84 2.12 -1.03 -7.01
C VAL A 84 2.48 -0.74 -8.47
N ILE A 85 3.70 -0.26 -8.74
CA ILE A 85 4.26 -0.21 -10.08
C ILE A 85 5.08 -1.48 -10.31
N PHE A 86 4.80 -2.19 -11.40
CA PHE A 86 5.54 -3.39 -11.77
C PHE A 86 5.73 -3.47 -13.28
N GLU A 87 6.96 -3.19 -13.70
CA GLU A 87 7.45 -3.48 -15.04
C GLU A 87 8.50 -4.61 -14.96
N PRO A 88 8.27 -5.77 -15.61
CA PRO A 88 9.24 -6.87 -15.60
C PRO A 88 10.62 -6.42 -16.11
N GLY A 89 11.67 -6.70 -15.34
CA GLY A 89 13.06 -6.38 -15.69
C GLY A 89 13.47 -4.93 -15.46
N LYS A 90 12.63 -4.11 -14.81
CA LYS A 90 12.98 -2.77 -14.34
C LYS A 90 13.42 -2.80 -12.88
N HIS A 91 14.43 -1.99 -12.55
CA HIS A 91 14.98 -1.88 -11.18
C HIS A 91 14.49 -0.63 -10.44
N ASP A 92 13.66 0.19 -11.08
CA ASP A 92 13.11 1.42 -10.52
C ASP A 92 11.63 1.28 -10.12
N ASN A 93 11.07 0.07 -10.11
CA ASN A 93 9.68 -0.19 -9.75
C ASN A 93 9.32 0.34 -8.35
N GLU A 94 10.19 0.13 -7.36
CA GLU A 94 9.99 0.59 -5.99
C GLU A 94 10.11 2.11 -5.89
N ALA A 95 11.05 2.72 -6.64
CA ALA A 95 11.18 4.17 -6.72
C ALA A 95 9.96 4.83 -7.38
N LEU A 96 9.43 4.21 -8.43
CA LEU A 96 8.20 4.65 -9.12
C LEU A 96 6.98 4.45 -8.21
N SER A 97 6.92 3.37 -7.45
CA SER A 97 5.88 3.10 -6.44
C SER A 97 5.89 4.14 -5.31
N ALA A 98 7.08 4.48 -4.80
CA ALA A 98 7.26 5.54 -3.80
C ALA A 98 6.84 6.91 -4.35
N ARG A 99 7.23 7.23 -5.60
CA ARG A 99 6.80 8.46 -6.28
C ARG A 99 5.28 8.50 -6.44
N LEU A 100 4.66 7.40 -6.86
CA LEU A 100 3.21 7.32 -7.00
C LEU A 100 2.50 7.61 -5.68
N TYR A 101 2.96 7.00 -4.58
CA TYR A 101 2.43 7.32 -3.25
C TYR A 101 2.59 8.81 -2.91
N ALA A 102 3.78 9.38 -3.16
CA ALA A 102 4.07 10.77 -2.86
C ALA A 102 3.14 11.74 -3.61
N GLU A 103 2.81 11.44 -4.86
CA GLU A 103 1.86 12.20 -5.70
C GLU A 103 0.42 12.08 -5.17
N LEU A 104 -0.04 10.87 -4.86
CA LEU A 104 -1.41 10.62 -4.41
C LEU A 104 -1.71 11.15 -3.01
N SER A 105 -0.67 11.35 -2.19
CA SER A 105 -0.79 11.80 -0.80
C SER A 105 -0.60 13.31 -0.61
N VAL A 106 -0.35 14.09 -1.68
CA VAL A 106 -0.18 15.56 -1.59
C VAL A 106 -1.43 16.21 -1.00
N GLY A 107 -1.26 16.94 0.11
CA GLY A 107 -2.37 17.60 0.80
C GLY A 107 -3.36 16.64 1.48
N VAL A 108 -3.09 15.34 1.42
CA VAL A 108 -3.92 14.29 2.02
C VAL A 108 -3.32 13.80 3.33
N HIS A 109 -2.00 13.55 3.37
CA HIS A 109 -1.27 13.13 4.57
C HIS A 109 -0.20 14.16 4.96
N GLU A 110 0.26 14.11 6.22
CA GLU A 110 1.28 15.03 6.73
C GLU A 110 2.63 14.77 6.06
N ASN A 111 3.43 15.82 5.84
CA ASN A 111 4.67 15.70 5.07
C ASN A 111 5.66 14.70 5.69
N GLU A 112 5.82 14.73 7.01
CA GLU A 112 6.71 13.81 7.74
C GLU A 112 6.26 12.35 7.61
N PHE A 113 4.95 12.12 7.64
CA PHE A 113 4.37 10.80 7.42
C PHE A 113 4.59 10.33 5.98
N ARG A 114 4.43 11.23 5.01
CA ARG A 114 4.68 10.95 3.59
C ARG A 114 6.13 10.56 3.33
N GLU A 115 7.08 11.29 3.91
CA GLU A 115 8.51 10.99 3.82
C GLU A 115 8.86 9.63 4.46
N LEU A 116 8.25 9.32 5.62
CA LEU A 116 8.45 8.02 6.26
C LEU A 116 7.94 6.87 5.38
N VAL A 117 6.73 6.96 4.85
CA VAL A 117 6.18 5.93 3.95
C VAL A 117 7.06 5.76 2.72
N GLY A 118 7.51 6.87 2.09
CA GLY A 118 8.42 6.81 0.95
C GLY A 118 9.72 6.07 1.27
N ARG A 119 10.33 6.32 2.44
CA ARG A 119 11.52 5.58 2.89
C ARG A 119 11.25 4.10 3.13
N LEU A 120 10.09 3.76 3.69
CA LEU A 120 9.71 2.37 3.95
C LEU A 120 9.45 1.59 2.65
N ILE A 121 8.86 2.23 1.64
CA ILE A 121 8.74 1.64 0.29
C ILE A 121 10.14 1.43 -0.31
N MET A 122 11.02 2.43 -0.25
CA MET A 122 12.38 2.29 -0.77
C MET A 122 13.21 1.22 -0.02
N ALA A 123 12.85 0.88 1.22
CA ALA A 123 13.50 -0.19 1.97
C ALA A 123 13.17 -1.60 1.45
N THR A 124 12.15 -1.74 0.60
CA THR A 124 11.85 -2.99 -0.11
C THR A 124 12.49 -3.05 -1.49
N LEU A 125 13.37 -2.11 -1.84
CA LEU A 125 14.16 -2.19 -3.05
C LEU A 125 15.05 -3.43 -2.96
N HIS A 126 14.85 -4.39 -3.86
CA HIS A 126 15.75 -5.53 -4.00
C HIS A 126 16.54 -5.38 -5.30
N ASP A 127 17.86 -5.52 -5.21
CA ASP A 127 18.70 -5.73 -6.40
C ASP A 127 18.34 -7.12 -6.96
N GLY A 128 17.45 -7.16 -7.96
CA GLY A 128 16.99 -8.40 -8.60
C GLY A 128 18.11 -9.26 -9.19
#